data_AF-A0A326RLG2-F1
#
_entry.id   AF-A0A326RLG2-F1
#
_cell.length_a   1.000
_cell.length_b   1.000
_cell.length_c   1.000
_cell.angle_alpha   90.00
_cell.angle_beta   90.00
_cell.angle_gamma   90.00
#
_symmetry.space_group_name_H-M   'P 1'
#
loop_
_entity.id
_entity.type
_entity.pdbx_description
1 polymer ?
#
loop_
_entity_poly.entity_id
_entity_poly.type
_entity_poly.pdbx_seq_one_letter_code
_entity_poly.pdbx_strand_id
1 'polypeptide(L)'
;MRHLSYFFAFLFLSYLPSFSQTQVASSKKVLVASGTIKQGNFELHRFEGDGERNTSSASGPGFVSAGGTLSDIFTELWPEVEFKISRKFGEELYTLRINSMAPLDQSVLDQIWKQLDQLPEFVTSQTSQNQTGNCLQISSQDQLDKSLYTPKNGVLKKNESSKSRVILEGYTVEELAEKLSQEKRLGRFFFEQAKSAKVYSFSLDASSLDSLREGLKSFGVILQSCNRTIFTYELK
;
A
#
# COMPACT_ATOMS: atom_id res chain seq x y z
N MET A 1 -2.27 -9.85 -90.83
CA MET A 1 -1.30 -10.65 -90.06
C MET A 1 -0.79 -9.83 -88.89
N ARG A 2 -0.79 -10.43 -87.69
CA ARG A 2 -0.01 -10.08 -86.47
C ARG A 2 -0.36 -8.75 -85.80
N HIS A 3 -1.16 -8.77 -84.74
CA HIS A 3 -0.80 -9.02 -83.32
C HIS A 3 -0.06 -7.85 -82.67
N LEU A 4 -0.71 -7.24 -81.67
CA LEU A 4 -0.25 -6.96 -80.29
C LEU A 4 -1.04 -5.75 -79.78
N SER A 5 -1.42 -5.59 -78.53
CA SER A 5 -1.65 -6.47 -77.39
C SER A 5 -2.32 -5.57 -76.37
N TYR A 6 -3.37 -6.08 -75.74
CA TYR A 6 -4.02 -5.47 -74.58
C TYR A 6 -3.00 -5.24 -73.47
N PHE A 7 -3.04 -4.06 -72.83
CA PHE A 7 -2.61 -3.91 -71.45
C PHE A 7 -3.69 -3.15 -70.67
N PHE A 8 -4.66 -3.94 -70.22
CA PHE A 8 -5.45 -3.65 -69.04
C PHE A 8 -4.52 -3.81 -67.84
N ALA A 9 -4.20 -2.73 -67.13
CA ALA A 9 -3.64 -2.82 -65.80
C ALA A 9 -4.41 -1.85 -64.91
N PHE A 10 -5.52 -2.40 -64.39
CA PHE A 10 -6.21 -2.03 -63.16
C PHE A 10 -5.60 -0.87 -62.39
N LEU A 11 -6.29 0.27 -62.43
CA LEU A 11 -6.32 1.24 -61.35
C LEU A 11 -6.74 0.52 -60.07
N PHE A 12 -5.77 0.01 -59.31
CA PHE A 12 -5.91 -0.27 -57.88
C PHE A 12 -6.08 1.08 -57.17
N LEU A 13 -7.27 1.66 -57.32
CA LEU A 13 -7.73 2.71 -56.43
C LEU A 13 -7.83 2.10 -55.02
N SER A 14 -6.93 2.56 -54.16
CA SER A 14 -7.24 2.92 -52.78
C SER A 14 -7.92 1.85 -51.94
N TYR A 15 -7.19 0.77 -51.62
CA TYR A 15 -7.22 0.25 -50.25
C TYR A 15 -6.09 0.94 -49.48
N LEU A 16 -6.28 2.23 -49.17
CA LEU A 16 -5.59 2.77 -48.02
C LEU A 16 -6.17 2.02 -46.82
N PRO A 17 -5.36 1.27 -46.05
CA PRO A 17 -5.85 0.78 -44.78
C PRO A 17 -6.30 2.01 -44.02
N SER A 18 -7.60 2.07 -43.70
CA SER A 18 -8.07 2.90 -42.62
C SER A 18 -7.31 2.41 -41.38
N PHE A 19 -6.13 2.99 -41.14
CA PHE A 19 -5.55 3.04 -39.83
C PHE A 19 -6.54 3.86 -39.03
N SER A 20 -7.58 3.19 -38.54
CA SER A 20 -8.22 3.58 -37.30
C SER A 20 -7.08 3.59 -36.30
N GLN A 21 -6.47 4.75 -36.12
CA GLN A 21 -5.82 5.05 -34.86
C GLN A 21 -6.95 4.84 -33.85
N THR A 22 -6.95 3.68 -33.20
CA THR A 22 -7.57 3.51 -31.91
C THR A 22 -6.85 4.56 -31.07
N GLN A 23 -7.40 5.77 -31.02
CA GLN A 23 -6.96 6.79 -30.10
C GLN A 23 -7.19 6.13 -28.74
N VAL A 24 -6.10 5.64 -28.15
CA VAL A 24 -6.12 5.17 -26.77
C VAL A 24 -6.70 6.35 -26.00
N ALA A 25 -7.93 6.19 -25.49
CA ALA A 25 -8.61 7.26 -24.80
C ALA A 25 -7.66 7.77 -23.70
N SER A 26 -7.32 9.05 -23.74
CA SER A 26 -6.36 9.61 -22.78
C SER A 26 -6.87 9.34 -21.37
N SER A 27 -6.05 8.78 -20.50
CA SER A 27 -6.42 8.63 -19.10
C SER A 27 -6.68 10.03 -18.53
N LYS A 28 -7.89 10.24 -18.00
CA LYS A 28 -8.28 11.51 -17.38
C LYS A 28 -8.30 11.32 -15.88
N LYS A 29 -7.73 12.29 -15.15
CA LYS A 29 -7.92 12.41 -13.70
C LYS A 29 -9.15 13.27 -13.44
N VAL A 30 -10.12 12.71 -12.71
CA VAL A 30 -11.32 13.42 -12.26
C VAL A 30 -11.17 13.67 -10.77
N LEU A 31 -11.28 14.92 -10.35
CA LEU A 31 -11.31 15.27 -8.92
C LEU A 31 -12.61 14.74 -8.32
N VAL A 32 -12.48 13.88 -7.33
CA VAL A 32 -13.59 13.22 -6.62
C VAL A 32 -13.87 13.96 -5.31
N ALA A 33 -12.82 14.19 -4.53
CA ALA A 33 -12.91 14.89 -3.26
C ALA A 33 -11.71 15.81 -3.07
N SER A 34 -11.92 16.92 -2.38
CA SER A 34 -10.84 17.76 -1.87
C SER A 34 -11.29 18.40 -0.57
N GLY A 35 -10.33 18.74 0.28
CA GLY A 35 -10.66 19.35 1.55
C GLY A 35 -9.45 19.93 2.26
N THR A 36 -9.74 20.75 3.26
CA THR A 36 -8.71 21.29 4.16
C THR A 36 -8.49 20.31 5.31
N ILE A 37 -7.23 20.11 5.68
CA ILE A 37 -6.81 19.36 6.86
C ILE A 37 -5.89 20.22 7.71
N LYS A 38 -5.56 19.76 8.91
CA LYS A 38 -4.59 20.44 9.78
C LYS A 38 -3.28 20.70 9.02
N GLN A 39 -2.92 21.98 8.92
CA GLN A 39 -1.71 22.49 8.26
C GLN A 39 -1.57 22.05 6.79
N GLY A 40 -2.68 21.86 6.08
CA GLY A 40 -2.63 21.36 4.72
C GLY A 40 -3.96 21.20 4.00
N ASN A 41 -3.90 20.50 2.88
CA ASN A 41 -5.06 20.07 2.10
C ASN A 41 -4.84 18.65 1.56
N PHE A 42 -5.93 18.04 1.08
CA PHE A 42 -5.87 16.82 0.31
C PHE A 42 -6.72 16.92 -0.95
N GLU A 43 -6.37 16.08 -1.93
CA GLU A 43 -7.13 15.87 -3.15
C GLU A 43 -7.17 14.37 -3.47
N LEU A 44 -8.37 13.86 -3.72
CA LEU A 44 -8.60 12.52 -4.21
C LEU A 44 -9.06 12.59 -5.67
N HIS A 45 -8.30 11.97 -6.56
CA HIS A 45 -8.59 11.91 -7.98
C HIS A 45 -8.87 10.47 -8.40
N ARG A 46 -9.90 10.23 -9.21
CA ARG A 46 -10.15 8.95 -9.88
C ARG A 46 -9.60 8.98 -11.29
N PHE A 47 -9.02 7.86 -11.73
CA PHE A 47 -8.65 7.66 -13.12
C PHE A 47 -9.83 7.15 -13.94
N GLU A 48 -10.09 7.80 -15.07
CA GLU A 48 -11.05 7.35 -16.07
C GLU A 48 -10.35 7.08 -17.41
N GLY A 49 -10.78 6.03 -18.11
CA GLY A 49 -10.26 5.64 -19.44
C GLY A 49 -9.19 4.53 -19.43
N ASP A 50 -8.76 4.16 -20.64
CA ASP A 50 -7.88 3.03 -20.93
C ASP A 50 -6.41 3.42 -21.16
N GLY A 51 -6.08 4.72 -21.03
CA GLY A 51 -4.71 5.21 -21.11
C GLY A 51 -3.85 4.81 -19.92
N GLU A 52 -2.53 5.05 -20.02
CA GLU A 52 -1.57 4.72 -18.97
C GLU A 52 -1.95 5.43 -17.65
N ARG A 53 -2.19 4.63 -16.60
CA ARG A 53 -2.62 5.12 -15.28
C ARG A 53 -1.38 5.19 -14.39
N ASN A 54 -0.91 6.40 -14.09
CA ASN A 54 0.22 6.58 -13.19
C ASN A 54 -0.24 6.44 -11.72
N THR A 55 -0.13 5.23 -11.18
CA THR A 55 -0.40 4.90 -9.76
C THR A 55 0.84 4.97 -8.87
N SER A 56 1.88 5.68 -9.29
CA SER A 56 3.10 5.78 -8.49
C SER A 56 2.86 6.52 -7.18
N SER A 57 3.47 6.01 -6.11
CA SER A 57 3.53 6.69 -4.81
C SER A 57 4.81 7.53 -4.71
N ALA A 58 4.72 8.68 -4.06
CA ALA A 58 5.83 9.60 -3.82
C ALA A 58 5.62 10.32 -2.49
N SER A 59 6.69 10.51 -1.71
CA SER A 59 6.65 11.23 -0.44
C SER A 59 7.86 12.14 -0.28
N GLY A 60 7.66 13.25 0.43
CA GLY A 60 8.69 14.24 0.73
C GLY A 60 8.23 15.22 1.81
N PRO A 61 9.10 16.16 2.25
CA PRO A 61 8.71 17.16 3.22
C PRO A 61 7.50 17.98 2.74
N GLY A 62 6.40 17.94 3.50
CA GLY A 62 5.18 18.69 3.18
C GLY A 62 4.25 18.03 2.14
N PHE A 63 4.60 16.86 1.61
CA PHE A 63 3.84 16.23 0.52
C PHE A 63 3.88 14.70 0.58
N VAL A 64 2.71 14.08 0.38
CA VAL A 64 2.59 12.65 0.15
C VAL A 64 1.55 12.42 -0.96
N SER A 65 1.85 11.50 -1.86
CA SER A 65 0.95 11.02 -2.90
C SER A 65 1.02 9.50 -2.95
N ALA A 66 -0.14 8.86 -2.92
CA ALA A 66 -0.26 7.42 -3.10
C ALA A 66 -1.27 7.12 -4.21
N GLY A 67 -0.96 6.11 -5.03
CA GLY A 67 -1.80 5.70 -6.16
C GLY A 67 -2.11 4.21 -6.11
N GLY A 68 -3.30 3.82 -6.57
CA GLY A 68 -3.77 2.44 -6.50
C GLY A 68 -5.28 2.36 -6.32
N THR A 69 -5.79 1.24 -5.83
CA THR A 69 -7.18 1.21 -5.33
C THR A 69 -7.28 2.02 -4.04
N LEU A 70 -8.49 2.44 -3.62
CA LEU A 70 -8.64 3.12 -2.33
C LEU A 70 -8.11 2.29 -1.16
N SER A 71 -8.29 0.96 -1.21
CA SER A 71 -7.77 0.07 -0.17
C SER A 71 -6.25 0.11 -0.10
N ASP A 72 -5.57 0.07 -1.25
CA ASP A 72 -4.10 0.11 -1.32
C ASP A 72 -3.57 1.45 -0.79
N ILE A 73 -4.16 2.56 -1.28
CA ILE A 73 -3.79 3.91 -0.87
C ILE A 73 -3.91 4.10 0.63
N PHE A 74 -5.06 3.75 1.22
CA PHE A 74 -5.28 3.96 2.64
C PHE A 74 -4.42 3.03 3.51
N THR A 75 -4.22 1.79 3.09
CA THR A 75 -3.35 0.83 3.80
C THR A 75 -1.88 1.23 3.74
N GLU A 76 -1.43 1.79 2.61
CA GLU A 76 -0.06 2.32 2.48
C GLU A 76 0.18 3.50 3.43
N LEU A 77 -0.77 4.43 3.50
CA LEU A 77 -0.64 5.66 4.28
C LEU A 77 -0.90 5.47 5.78
N TRP A 78 -1.81 4.56 6.15
CA TRP A 78 -2.18 4.24 7.53
C TRP A 78 -2.20 2.73 7.77
N PRO A 79 -1.04 2.05 7.78
CA PRO A 79 -0.96 0.59 7.85
C PRO A 79 -1.53 -0.02 9.14
N GLU A 80 -1.67 0.80 10.18
CA GLU A 80 -2.17 0.40 11.50
C GLU A 80 -3.70 0.39 11.59
N VAL A 81 -4.39 0.79 10.52
CA VAL A 81 -5.84 0.95 10.44
C VAL A 81 -6.43 -0.11 9.51
N GLU A 82 -7.60 -0.65 9.88
CA GLU A 82 -8.32 -1.60 9.01
C GLU A 82 -9.26 -0.83 8.08
N PHE A 83 -9.16 -1.05 6.77
CA PHE A 83 -10.02 -0.43 5.78
C PHE A 83 -10.99 -1.43 5.15
N LYS A 84 -12.27 -1.06 5.09
CA LYS A 84 -13.33 -1.84 4.41
C LYS A 84 -13.94 -0.99 3.30
N ILE A 85 -13.44 -1.17 2.08
CA ILE A 85 -13.90 -0.43 0.91
C ILE A 85 -14.91 -1.29 0.14
N SER A 86 -16.08 -0.73 -0.17
CA SER A 86 -17.10 -1.44 -0.94
C SER A 86 -16.62 -1.75 -2.36
N ARG A 87 -17.18 -2.80 -2.98
CA ARG A 87 -16.81 -3.21 -4.34
C ARG A 87 -16.99 -2.10 -5.38
N LYS A 88 -17.93 -1.19 -5.16
CA LYS A 88 -18.18 -0.01 -6.01
C LYS A 88 -16.90 0.80 -6.22
N PHE A 89 -16.05 0.90 -5.20
CA PHE A 89 -14.80 1.68 -5.25
C PHE A 89 -13.54 0.82 -5.23
N GLY A 90 -13.67 -0.48 -4.95
CA GLY A 90 -12.54 -1.39 -4.76
C GLY A 90 -11.75 -1.74 -6.04
N GLU A 91 -12.36 -1.57 -7.21
CA GLU A 91 -11.73 -1.89 -8.51
C GLU A 91 -11.28 -0.63 -9.29
N GLU A 92 -11.75 0.54 -8.87
CA GLU A 92 -11.38 1.82 -9.48
C GLU A 92 -10.00 2.27 -8.99
N LEU A 93 -9.23 2.92 -9.87
CA LEU A 93 -7.91 3.46 -9.50
C LEU A 93 -8.03 4.93 -9.14
N TYR A 94 -7.29 5.29 -8.10
CA TYR A 94 -7.28 6.62 -7.53
C TYR A 94 -5.85 7.13 -7.35
N THR A 95 -5.74 8.42 -7.08
CA THR A 95 -4.56 9.06 -6.46
C THR A 95 -5.05 9.92 -5.32
N LEU A 96 -4.53 9.67 -4.11
CA LEU A 96 -4.69 10.58 -2.98
C LEU A 96 -3.41 11.41 -2.86
N ARG A 97 -3.55 12.73 -2.91
CA ARG A 97 -2.49 13.70 -2.67
C ARG A 97 -2.78 14.44 -1.38
N ILE A 98 -1.78 14.55 -0.53
CA ILE A 98 -1.85 15.26 0.74
C ILE A 98 -0.69 16.25 0.76
N ASN A 99 -1.01 17.54 0.80
CA ASN A 99 -0.03 18.60 1.03
C ASN A 99 -0.19 19.04 2.48
N SER A 100 0.64 18.53 3.39
CA SER A 100 0.59 18.91 4.81
C SER A 100 1.96 18.86 5.46
N MET A 101 2.21 19.84 6.34
CA MET A 101 3.38 19.85 7.22
C MET A 101 3.17 19.02 8.50
N ALA A 102 1.94 18.58 8.76
CA ALA A 102 1.62 17.74 9.91
C ALA A 102 2.02 16.27 9.64
N PRO A 103 2.41 15.51 10.68
CA PRO A 103 2.55 14.06 10.57
C PRO A 103 1.24 13.41 10.09
N LEU A 104 1.34 12.40 9.22
CA LEU A 104 0.20 11.60 8.79
C LEU A 104 -0.22 10.61 9.89
N ASP A 105 -0.87 11.14 10.93
CA ASP A 105 -1.45 10.36 12.00
C ASP A 105 -2.95 10.07 11.75
N GLN A 106 -3.59 9.37 12.69
CA GLN A 106 -5.02 9.05 12.61
C GLN A 106 -5.91 10.30 12.59
N SER A 107 -5.47 11.43 13.16
CA SER A 107 -6.27 12.66 13.17
C SER A 107 -6.39 13.27 11.77
N VAL A 108 -5.38 13.10 10.92
CA VAL A 108 -5.44 13.51 9.51
C VAL A 108 -6.41 12.59 8.76
N LEU A 109 -6.37 11.28 9.02
CA LEU A 109 -7.31 10.32 8.44
C LEU A 109 -8.76 10.67 8.81
N ASP A 110 -9.04 10.94 10.09
CA ASP A 110 -10.37 11.32 10.57
C ASP A 110 -10.93 12.55 9.83
N GLN A 111 -10.07 13.54 9.56
CA GLN A 111 -10.47 14.73 8.81
C GLN A 111 -10.79 14.40 7.36
N ILE A 112 -9.95 13.59 6.69
CA ILE A 112 -10.21 13.14 5.32
C ILE A 112 -11.52 12.35 5.27
N TRP A 113 -11.71 11.41 6.20
CA TRP A 113 -12.92 10.57 6.26
C TRP A 113 -14.18 11.40 6.46
N LYS A 114 -14.14 12.38 7.36
CA LYS A 114 -15.25 13.32 7.57
C LYS A 114 -15.57 14.15 6.34
N GLN A 115 -14.58 14.51 5.53
CA GLN A 115 -14.81 15.24 4.28
C GLN A 115 -15.41 14.33 3.20
N LEU A 116 -15.01 13.06 3.14
CA LEU A 116 -15.65 12.07 2.25
C LEU A 116 -17.12 11.83 2.63
N ASP A 117 -17.45 11.79 3.92
CA ASP A 117 -18.83 11.61 4.41
C ASP A 117 -19.79 12.74 4.00
N GLN A 118 -19.26 13.91 3.65
CA GLN A 118 -20.06 15.03 3.16
C GLN A 118 -20.47 14.89 1.69
N LEU A 119 -19.87 13.95 0.95
CA LEU A 119 -20.16 13.73 -0.45
C LEU A 119 -21.24 12.64 -0.58
N PRO A 120 -22.31 12.89 -1.36
CA PRO A 120 -23.46 11.99 -1.43
C PRO A 120 -23.15 10.63 -2.05
N GLU A 121 -22.02 10.49 -2.74
CA GLU A 121 -21.59 9.25 -3.36
C GLU A 121 -20.93 8.27 -2.38
N PHE A 122 -20.48 8.76 -1.22
CA PHE A 122 -19.83 7.99 -0.18
C PHE A 122 -20.74 7.87 1.05
N VAL A 123 -20.83 6.66 1.60
CA VAL A 123 -21.35 6.45 2.94
C VAL A 123 -20.21 5.96 3.80
N THR A 124 -19.77 6.77 4.77
CA THR A 124 -18.65 6.40 5.63
C THR A 124 -19.15 5.82 6.95
N SER A 125 -18.37 4.92 7.54
CA SER A 125 -18.52 4.61 8.96
C SER A 125 -17.16 4.38 9.61
N GLN A 126 -17.10 4.63 10.91
CA GLN A 126 -15.94 4.36 11.74
C GLN A 126 -16.39 3.50 12.92
N THR A 127 -15.73 2.37 13.10
CA THR A 127 -15.97 1.48 14.24
C THR A 127 -14.65 1.20 14.94
N SER A 128 -14.72 0.92 16.24
CA SER A 128 -13.55 0.52 17.01
C SER A 128 -13.83 -0.82 17.67
N GLN A 129 -12.89 -1.76 17.53
CA GLN A 129 -12.97 -3.05 18.21
C GLN A 129 -11.68 -3.31 18.96
N ASN A 130 -11.80 -3.77 20.21
CA ASN A 130 -10.65 -4.30 20.93
C ASN A 130 -10.31 -5.68 20.36
N GLN A 131 -9.10 -5.83 19.85
CA GLN A 131 -8.58 -7.09 19.34
C GLN A 131 -7.42 -7.57 20.19
N THR A 132 -7.49 -8.84 20.57
CA THR A 132 -6.38 -9.54 21.22
C THR A 132 -5.38 -9.99 20.17
N GLY A 133 -4.10 -9.79 20.43
CA GLY A 133 -3.01 -10.26 19.57
C GLY A 133 -1.70 -10.41 20.35
N ASN A 134 -0.60 -10.46 19.62
CA ASN A 134 0.74 -10.55 20.17
C ASN A 134 1.54 -9.28 19.89
N CYS A 135 2.00 -8.61 20.93
CA CYS A 135 2.77 -7.39 20.81
C CYS A 135 4.27 -7.68 20.85
N LEU A 136 4.98 -7.07 19.90
CA LEU A 136 6.42 -6.98 19.85
C LEU A 136 6.87 -5.71 20.56
N GLN A 137 7.77 -5.85 21.51
CA GLN A 137 8.40 -4.73 22.20
C GLN A 137 9.91 -4.93 22.23
N ILE A 138 10.68 -3.88 21.94
CA ILE A 138 12.14 -3.90 22.08
C ILE A 138 12.47 -3.83 23.57
N SER A 139 13.05 -4.89 24.09
CA SER A 139 13.54 -4.99 25.48
C SER A 139 15.02 -4.63 25.61
N SER A 140 15.82 -4.82 24.55
CA SER A 140 17.25 -4.47 24.53
C SER A 140 17.67 -3.96 23.16
N GLN A 141 17.87 -2.64 23.05
CA GLN A 141 18.34 -2.02 21.81
C GLN A 141 19.75 -2.50 21.44
N ASP A 142 20.63 -2.70 22.41
CA ASP A 142 22.01 -3.18 22.17
C ASP A 142 22.05 -4.59 21.56
N GLN A 143 21.10 -5.45 21.92
CA GLN A 143 20.97 -6.77 21.28
C GLN A 143 20.41 -6.65 19.88
N LEU A 144 19.37 -5.83 19.68
CA LEU A 144 18.75 -5.61 18.38
C LEU A 144 19.74 -4.98 17.38
N ASP A 145 20.56 -4.03 17.84
CA ASP A 145 21.54 -3.32 17.01
C ASP A 145 22.64 -4.25 16.46
N LYS A 146 22.88 -5.42 17.08
CA LYS A 146 23.79 -6.45 16.52
C LYS A 146 23.26 -7.07 15.23
N SER A 147 21.98 -6.91 14.94
CA SER A 147 21.30 -7.42 13.76
C SER A 147 20.98 -6.33 12.74
N LEU A 148 21.57 -5.13 12.86
CA LEU A 148 21.40 -4.06 11.87
C LEU A 148 21.77 -4.55 10.47
N TYR A 149 20.87 -4.29 9.52
CA TYR A 149 21.08 -4.66 8.14
C TYR A 149 21.81 -3.55 7.38
N THR A 150 22.88 -3.92 6.68
CA THR A 150 23.52 -3.06 5.69
C THR A 150 23.24 -3.64 4.30
N PRO A 151 22.70 -2.85 3.36
CA PRO A 151 22.42 -3.31 2.01
C PRO A 151 23.63 -3.97 1.35
N LYS A 152 23.41 -5.13 0.75
CA LYS A 152 24.44 -5.87 -0.01
C LYS A 152 24.04 -5.90 -1.47
N ASN A 153 24.95 -5.54 -2.38
CA ASN A 153 24.71 -5.54 -3.83
C ASN A 153 23.45 -4.76 -4.26
N GLY A 154 23.12 -3.67 -3.57
CA GLY A 154 21.94 -2.85 -3.86
C GLY A 154 20.60 -3.45 -3.40
N VAL A 155 20.59 -4.61 -2.74
CA VAL A 155 19.37 -5.19 -2.19
C VAL A 155 18.98 -4.44 -0.92
N LEU A 156 17.85 -3.73 -0.97
CA LEU A 156 17.33 -2.96 0.17
C LEU A 156 16.48 -3.82 1.12
N LYS A 157 15.71 -4.77 0.56
CA LYS A 157 14.84 -5.68 1.30
C LYS A 157 14.86 -7.07 0.68
N LYS A 158 14.84 -8.11 1.51
CA LYS A 158 14.81 -9.50 1.08
C LYS A 158 13.92 -10.34 2.01
N ASN A 159 12.98 -11.08 1.44
CA ASN A 159 12.11 -11.98 2.17
C ASN A 159 12.23 -13.41 1.62
N GLU A 160 12.78 -14.31 2.43
CA GLU A 160 12.90 -15.75 2.12
C GLU A 160 12.10 -16.59 3.11
N SER A 161 11.03 -16.01 3.67
CA SER A 161 10.20 -16.66 4.67
C SER A 161 9.42 -17.84 4.08
N SER A 162 9.22 -18.85 4.92
CA SER A 162 8.44 -20.05 4.69
C SER A 162 7.52 -20.29 5.88
N LYS A 163 6.62 -21.27 5.78
CA LYS A 163 5.64 -21.55 6.84
C LYS A 163 6.23 -21.78 8.22
N SER A 164 7.46 -22.26 8.36
CA SER A 164 8.08 -22.54 9.67
C SER A 164 9.27 -21.64 9.97
N ARG A 165 9.68 -20.76 9.04
CA ARG A 165 10.88 -19.94 9.20
C ARG A 165 10.68 -18.57 8.58
N VAL A 166 10.93 -17.53 9.35
CA VAL A 166 10.89 -16.15 8.87
C VAL A 166 12.31 -15.67 8.63
N ILE A 167 12.61 -15.30 7.38
CA ILE A 167 13.91 -14.73 6.99
C ILE A 167 13.63 -13.41 6.30
N LEU A 168 13.95 -12.31 7.00
CA LEU A 168 13.66 -10.95 6.57
C LEU A 168 14.92 -10.11 6.72
N GLU A 169 15.44 -9.57 5.63
CA GLU A 169 16.56 -8.63 5.63
C GLU A 169 16.10 -7.26 5.17
N GLY A 170 16.53 -6.21 5.87
CA GLY A 170 16.16 -4.83 5.53
C GLY A 170 14.78 -4.43 6.01
N TYR A 171 14.22 -5.14 6.99
CA TYR A 171 12.90 -4.87 7.56
C TYR A 171 13.01 -4.21 8.94
N THR A 172 12.09 -3.32 9.28
CA THR A 172 11.94 -2.79 10.64
C THR A 172 11.23 -3.82 11.54
N VAL A 173 11.19 -3.57 12.86
CA VAL A 173 10.42 -4.42 13.79
C VAL A 173 8.90 -4.29 13.57
N GLU A 174 8.44 -3.11 13.14
CA GLU A 174 7.05 -2.86 12.74
C GLU A 174 6.69 -3.75 11.54
N GLU A 175 7.51 -3.73 10.49
CA GLU A 175 7.27 -4.56 9.30
C GLU A 175 7.39 -6.06 9.60
N LEU A 176 8.22 -6.45 10.58
CA LEU A 176 8.24 -7.82 11.08
C LEU A 176 6.89 -8.21 11.70
N ALA A 177 6.26 -7.35 12.52
CA ALA A 177 4.93 -7.61 13.08
C ALA A 177 3.87 -7.74 11.98
N GLU A 178 3.91 -6.89 10.96
CA GLU A 178 3.03 -6.99 9.80
C GLU A 178 3.21 -8.32 9.06
N LYS A 179 4.47 -8.74 8.82
CA LYS A 179 4.77 -10.01 8.16
C LYS A 179 4.32 -11.22 8.97
N LEU A 180 4.49 -11.19 10.29
CA LEU A 180 4.01 -12.25 11.18
C LEU A 180 2.47 -12.32 11.20
N SER A 181 1.78 -11.18 11.09
CA SER A 181 0.31 -11.13 11.02
C SER A 181 -0.26 -11.74 9.74
N GLN A 182 0.52 -11.77 8.66
CA GLN A 182 0.13 -12.45 7.41
C GLN A 182 0.07 -13.99 7.60
N GLU A 183 0.84 -14.52 8.55
CA GLU A 183 0.83 -15.93 8.95
C GLU A 183 -0.33 -16.22 9.92
N LYS A 184 -1.56 -16.34 9.39
CA LYS A 184 -2.81 -16.50 10.16
C LYS A 184 -2.75 -17.53 11.31
N ARG A 185 -1.91 -18.57 11.20
CA ARG A 185 -1.74 -19.62 12.23
C ARG A 185 -1.12 -19.11 13.55
N LEU A 186 -0.37 -18.01 13.51
CA LEU A 186 0.28 -17.42 14.69
C LEU A 186 -0.57 -16.31 15.33
N GLY A 187 -1.73 -15.98 14.73
CA GLY A 187 -2.56 -14.87 15.17
C GLY A 187 -2.08 -13.52 14.63
N ARG A 188 -2.66 -12.43 15.17
CA ARG A 188 -2.27 -11.06 14.81
C ARG A 188 -1.09 -10.59 15.66
N PHE A 189 -0.24 -9.76 15.07
CA PHE A 189 0.91 -9.15 15.73
C PHE A 189 0.84 -7.63 15.63
N PHE A 190 1.34 -6.95 16.66
CA PHE A 190 1.42 -5.50 16.75
C PHE A 190 2.82 -5.08 17.24
N PHE A 191 3.21 -3.84 16.98
CA PHE A 191 4.46 -3.27 17.50
C PHE A 191 4.15 -2.13 18.48
N GLU A 192 4.65 -2.23 19.72
CA GLU A 192 4.31 -1.31 20.83
C GLU A 192 5.41 -0.27 21.10
N GLN A 193 6.00 0.34 20.07
CA GLN A 193 6.98 1.44 20.25
C GLN A 193 6.92 2.47 19.13
N ALA A 194 7.57 3.62 19.34
CA ALA A 194 7.74 4.63 18.31
C ALA A 194 8.42 4.04 17.07
N LYS A 195 7.96 4.48 15.89
CA LYS A 195 8.51 4.02 14.61
C LYS A 195 10.02 4.26 14.57
N SER A 196 10.76 3.20 14.29
CA SER A 196 12.20 3.26 14.09
C SER A 196 12.51 3.14 12.60
N ALA A 197 13.33 4.06 12.09
CA ALA A 197 13.81 4.01 10.71
C ALA A 197 14.92 2.96 10.50
N LYS A 198 15.44 2.36 11.59
CA LYS A 198 16.47 1.32 11.51
C LYS A 198 15.88 0.03 10.96
N VAL A 199 16.65 -0.63 10.08
CA VAL A 199 16.30 -1.90 9.46
C VAL A 199 17.25 -3.01 9.90
N TYR A 200 16.74 -4.24 9.99
CA TYR A 200 17.43 -5.37 10.60
C TYR A 200 17.38 -6.62 9.72
N SER A 201 18.18 -7.61 10.08
CA SER A 201 18.18 -8.95 9.51
C SER A 201 17.65 -9.94 10.55
N PHE A 202 16.44 -10.44 10.33
CA PHE A 202 15.79 -11.44 11.17
C PHE A 202 15.87 -12.82 10.52
N SER A 203 16.24 -13.82 11.32
CA SER A 203 16.08 -15.24 10.98
C SER A 203 15.47 -15.94 12.18
N LEU A 204 14.16 -16.15 12.14
CA LEU A 204 13.36 -16.64 13.25
C LEU A 204 12.75 -18.00 12.90
N ASP A 205 12.75 -18.92 13.88
CA ASP A 205 11.89 -20.09 13.82
C ASP A 205 10.47 -19.66 14.15
N ALA A 206 9.56 -19.84 13.20
CA ALA A 206 8.16 -19.47 13.33
C ALA A 206 7.26 -20.71 13.45
N SER A 207 7.79 -21.93 13.60
CA SER A 207 7.01 -23.18 13.67
C SER A 207 5.89 -23.15 14.72
N SER A 208 6.11 -22.47 15.84
CA SER A 208 5.13 -22.22 16.89
C SER A 208 5.31 -20.81 17.50
N LEU A 209 4.32 -20.34 18.27
CA LEU A 209 4.45 -19.08 19.02
C LEU A 209 5.57 -19.13 20.06
N ASP A 210 5.82 -20.30 20.65
CA ASP A 210 6.88 -20.47 21.65
C ASP A 210 8.27 -20.42 21.00
N SER A 211 8.45 -21.10 19.86
CA SER A 211 9.70 -21.03 19.07
C SER A 211 9.98 -19.59 18.62
N LEU A 212 8.94 -18.88 18.17
CA LEU A 212 9.04 -17.49 17.77
C LEU A 212 9.41 -16.59 18.95
N ARG A 213 8.80 -16.80 20.12
CA ARG A 213 9.12 -16.05 21.34
C ARG A 213 10.59 -16.21 21.72
N GLU A 214 11.12 -17.44 21.71
CA GLU A 214 12.52 -17.68 22.02
C GLU A 214 13.46 -17.10 20.95
N GLY A 215 13.09 -17.21 19.67
CA GLY A 215 13.82 -16.58 18.58
C GLY A 215 13.94 -15.06 18.75
N LEU A 216 12.82 -14.39 19.03
CA LEU A 216 12.76 -12.93 19.20
C LEU A 216 13.61 -12.44 20.38
N LYS A 217 13.67 -13.19 21.49
CA LYS A 217 14.52 -12.83 22.64
C LYS A 217 15.98 -12.67 22.26
N SER A 218 16.50 -13.47 21.31
CA SER A 218 17.89 -13.36 20.85
C SER A 218 18.19 -12.03 20.13
N PHE A 219 17.15 -11.38 19.60
CA PHE A 219 17.21 -10.05 18.98
C PHE A 219 16.89 -8.92 19.98
N GLY A 220 16.73 -9.23 21.28
CA GLY A 220 16.30 -8.24 22.26
C GLY A 220 14.84 -7.82 22.10
N VAL A 221 14.01 -8.60 21.42
CA VAL A 221 12.56 -8.34 21.24
C VAL A 221 11.76 -9.30 22.10
N ILE A 222 10.80 -8.79 22.86
CA ILE A 222 9.85 -9.61 23.64
C ILE A 222 8.53 -9.74 22.89
N LEU A 223 7.90 -10.90 23.06
CA LEU A 223 6.58 -11.24 22.53
C LEU A 223 5.62 -11.47 23.70
N GLN A 224 4.63 -10.59 23.85
CA GLN A 224 3.61 -10.66 24.90
C GLN A 224 2.19 -10.61 24.32
N SER A 225 1.22 -11.16 25.03
CA SER A 225 -0.19 -10.98 24.65
C SER A 225 -0.64 -9.57 25.01
N CYS A 226 -1.42 -8.95 24.13
CA CYS A 226 -1.91 -7.59 24.30
C CYS A 226 -3.30 -7.42 23.69
N ASN A 227 -3.99 -6.37 24.12
CA ASN A 227 -5.24 -5.92 23.52
C ASN A 227 -5.02 -4.56 22.90
N ARG A 228 -5.28 -4.44 21.60
CA ARG A 228 -5.21 -3.17 20.87
C ARG A 228 -6.59 -2.78 20.38
N THR A 229 -6.94 -1.52 20.55
CA THR A 229 -8.12 -0.96 19.89
C THR A 229 -7.76 -0.75 18.42
N ILE A 230 -8.41 -1.50 17.54
CA ILE A 230 -8.28 -1.35 16.10
C ILE A 230 -9.46 -0.51 15.63
N PHE A 231 -9.15 0.56 14.90
CA PHE A 231 -10.14 1.35 14.20
C PHE A 231 -10.37 0.75 12.82
N THR A 232 -11.63 0.56 12.47
CA THR A 232 -12.04 0.16 11.13
C THR A 232 -12.77 1.30 10.48
N TYR A 233 -12.25 1.75 9.34
CA TYR A 233 -12.83 2.78 8.50
C TYR A 233 -13.49 2.11 7.30
N GLU A 234 -14.79 2.32 7.16
CA GLU A 234 -15.60 1.73 6.10
C GLU A 234 -16.09 2.80 5.14
N LEU A 235 -16.00 2.52 3.84
CA LEU A 235 -16.48 3.38 2.75
C LEU A 235 -17.43 2.55 1.87
N LYS A 236 -18.71 2.96 1.81
CA LYS A 236 -19.79 2.27 1.08
C LYS A 236 -20.27 3.04 -0.13
#